data_AF-A0A959HRX9-F1
#
_entry.id   AF-A0A959HRX9-F1
#
_cell.length_a   1.000
_cell.length_b   1.000
_cell.length_c   1.000
_cell.angle_alpha   90.00
_cell.angle_beta   90.00
_cell.angle_gamma   90.00
#
_symmetry.space_group_name_H-M   'P 1'
#
loop_
_entity.id
_entity.type
_entity.pdbx_description
1 polymer ?
#
loop_
_entity_poly.entity_id
_entity_poly.type
_entity_poly.pdbx_seq_one_letter_code
_entity_poly.pdbx_strand_id
1 'polypeptide(L)' 'MRRKIWRLTIAMVVLLLLLTFTPFVIPAGAHRPHLFGIPYTMWMGFAEAVLLLALTYLGTKVHPGRDE' A
#
# COMPACT_ATOMS: atom_id res chain seq x y z
N MET A 1 1.77 13.88 19.27
CA MET A 1 0.89 13.24 18.26
C MET A 1 1.66 12.66 17.08
N ARG A 2 2.63 13.40 16.52
CA ARG A 2 3.43 13.03 15.34
C ARG A 2 4.11 11.63 15.42
N ARG A 3 4.70 11.25 16.56
CA ARG A 3 5.23 9.88 16.79
C ARG A 3 4.18 8.76 16.71
N LYS A 4 2.93 9.01 17.14
CA LYS A 4 1.85 8.01 17.04
C LYS A 4 1.43 7.83 15.58
N ILE A 5 1.32 8.93 14.84
CA ILE A 5 0.99 8.91 13.40
C ILE A 5 2.11 8.22 12.61
N TRP A 6 3.38 8.50 12.92
CA TRP A 6 4.52 7.79 12.32
C TRP A 6 4.48 6.27 12.54
N ARG A 7 4.25 5.82 13.79
CA ARG A 7 4.09 4.38 14.09
C ARG A 7 2.89 3.77 13.36
N LEU A 8 1.79 4.52 13.23
CA LEU A 8 0.62 4.09 12.46
C LEU A 8 0.95 3.97 10.97
N THR A 9 1.69 4.93 10.38
CA THR A 9 2.15 4.86 8.99
C THR A 9 3.02 3.63 8.76
N ILE A 10 3.95 3.32 9.66
CA ILE A 10 4.77 2.10 9.58
C ILE A 10 3.88 0.85 9.62
N ALA A 11 2.94 0.78 10.57
CA ALA A 11 2.03 -0.36 10.70
C ALA A 11 1.18 -0.55 9.43
N MET A 12 0.68 0.53 8.83
CA MET A 12 -0.07 0.50 7.58
C MET A 12 0.78 0.01 6.40
N VAL A 13 2.04 0.42 6.30
CA VAL A 13 2.96 -0.06 5.24
C VAL A 13 3.21 -1.56 5.40
N VAL A 14 3.49 -2.03 6.62
CA VAL A 14 3.69 -3.47 6.88
C VAL A 14 2.42 -4.25 6.55
N LEU A 15 1.25 -3.75 6.96
CA LEU A 15 -0.03 -4.38 6.65
C LEU A 15 -0.28 -4.45 5.13
N LEU A 16 0.01 -3.37 4.40
CA LEU A 16 -0.13 -3.33 2.96
C LEU A 16 0.75 -4.39 2.29
N LEU A 17 2.02 -4.49 2.68
CA LEU A 17 2.96 -5.50 2.16
C LEU A 17 2.48 -6.93 2.42
N LEU A 18 1.91 -7.20 3.60
CA LEU A 18 1.33 -8.50 3.90
C LEU A 18 0.11 -8.78 3.02
N LEU A 19 -0.76 -7.79 2.82
CA LEU A 19 -1.97 -7.90 2.01
C LEU A 19 -1.65 -8.22 0.54
N THR A 20 -0.56 -7.68 0.00
CA THR A 20 -0.10 -7.90 -1.38
C THR A 20 0.06 -9.37 -1.72
N PHE A 21 0.57 -10.18 -0.79
CA PHE A 21 0.79 -11.60 -1.01
C PHE A 21 -0.43 -12.47 -0.66
N THR A 22 -1.54 -11.85 -0.26
CA THR A 22 -2.78 -12.59 0.00
C THR A 22 -3.56 -12.82 -1.30
N PRO A 23 -4.44 -13.85 -1.34
CA PRO A 23 -5.36 -14.07 -2.45
C PRO A 23 -6.29 -12.90 -2.75
N PHE A 24 -6.37 -11.92 -1.84
CA PHE A 24 -7.13 -10.70 -2.04
C PHE A 24 -6.52 -9.82 -3.13
N VAL A 25 -5.19 -9.69 -3.19
CA VAL A 25 -4.49 -8.89 -4.21
C VAL A 25 -4.01 -9.78 -5.37
N ILE A 26 -3.53 -10.98 -5.04
CA ILE A 26 -3.02 -11.96 -6.02
C ILE A 26 -3.89 -13.23 -5.94
N PRO A 27 -5.07 -13.24 -6.58
CA PRO A 27 -5.92 -14.43 -6.61
C PRO A 27 -5.22 -15.57 -7.38
N ALA A 28 -5.28 -16.77 -6.81
CA ALA A 28 -4.69 -17.96 -7.43
C ALA A 28 -5.54 -18.42 -8.63
N GLY A 29 -4.94 -18.42 -9.83
CA GLY A 29 -5.56 -18.98 -11.04
C GLY A 29 -6.75 -18.21 -11.62
N ALA A 30 -7.11 -17.05 -11.06
CA ALA A 30 -8.18 -16.19 -11.57
C ALA A 30 -7.62 -14.83 -11.98
N HIS A 31 -7.98 -14.34 -13.17
CA HIS A 31 -7.55 -13.02 -13.68
C HIS A 31 -8.69 -12.02 -13.76
N ARG A 32 -9.92 -12.47 -13.47
CA ARG A 32 -11.13 -11.67 -13.44
C ARG A 32 -11.33 -11.06 -12.05
N PRO A 33 -11.92 -9.85 -11.94
CA PRO A 33 -12.45 -9.03 -13.04
C PRO A 33 -11.37 -8.24 -13.79
N HIS A 34 -11.60 -8.05 -15.10
CA HIS A 34 -10.80 -7.14 -15.91
C HIS A 34 -11.37 -5.73 -15.79
N LEU A 35 -10.50 -4.73 -15.59
CA LEU A 35 -10.86 -3.32 -15.60
C LEU A 35 -10.25 -2.69 -16.85
N PHE A 36 -11.05 -2.17 -17.78
CA PHE A 36 -10.57 -1.61 -19.05
C PHE A 36 -9.64 -2.57 -19.85
N GLY A 37 -9.88 -3.88 -19.77
CA GLY A 37 -9.02 -4.89 -20.39
C GLY A 37 -7.75 -5.24 -19.61
N ILE A 38 -7.51 -4.58 -18.48
CA ILE A 38 -6.38 -4.86 -17.58
C ILE A 38 -6.78 -5.99 -16.60
N PRO A 39 -5.97 -7.06 -16.47
CA PRO A 39 -6.20 -8.14 -15.50
C PRO A 39 -6.24 -7.65 -14.06
N TYR A 40 -7.01 -8.36 -13.20
CA TYR A 40 -7.18 -8.04 -11.78
C TYR A 40 -5.86 -7.72 -11.07
N THR A 41 -4.92 -8.66 -11.13
CA THR A 41 -3.63 -8.57 -10.46
C THR A 41 -2.83 -7.35 -10.91
N MET A 42 -2.93 -6.94 -12.18
CA MET A 42 -2.21 -5.77 -12.68
C MET A 42 -2.78 -4.47 -12.11
N TRP A 43 -4.08 -4.23 -12.25
CA TRP A 43 -4.65 -2.97 -11.77
C TRP A 43 -4.65 -2.89 -10.24
N MET A 44 -4.77 -4.03 -9.54
CA MET A 44 -4.56 -4.10 -8.09
C MET A 44 -3.12 -3.76 -7.70
N GLY A 45 -2.12 -4.27 -8.43
CA GLY A 45 -0.72 -3.92 -8.21
C GLY A 45 -0.44 -2.43 -8.44
N PHE A 46 -1.07 -1.81 -9.44
CA PHE A 46 -1.01 -0.35 -9.61
C PHE A 46 -1.63 0.40 -8.43
N ALA A 47 -2.80 -0.03 -7.96
CA ALA A 47 -3.47 0.58 -6.81
C ALA A 47 -2.62 0.47 -5.53
N GLU A 48 -2.01 -0.70 -5.31
CA GLU A 48 -1.06 -0.94 -4.21
C GLU A 48 0.15 0.00 -4.29
N ALA A 49 0.78 0.13 -5.45
CA ALA A 49 1.92 1.02 -5.64
C ALA A 49 1.57 2.49 -5.33
N VAL A 50 0.38 2.94 -5.76
CA VAL A 50 -0.12 4.30 -5.45
C VAL A 50 -0.37 4.47 -3.95
N LEU A 51 -0.96 3.47 -3.28
CA LEU A 51 -1.14 3.45 -1.83
C LEU A 51 0.20 3.53 -1.09
N LEU A 52 1.19 2.74 -1.51
CA LEU A 52 2.54 2.75 -0.94
C LEU A 52 3.21 4.11 -1.12
N LEU A 53 3.06 4.73 -2.29
CA LEU A 53 3.56 6.08 -2.56
C LEU A 53 2.92 7.11 -1.62
N ALA A 54 1.60 7.06 -1.45
CA ALA A 54 0.87 7.96 -0.56
C ALA A 54 1.30 7.79 0.91
N LEU A 55 1.46 6.55 1.37
CA LEU A 55 1.95 6.23 2.72
C LEU A 55 3.39 6.70 2.92
N THR A 56 4.26 6.48 1.94
CA THR A 56 5.67 6.93 1.99
C THR A 56 5.74 8.44 2.05
N TYR A 57 4.98 9.15 1.21
CA TYR A 57 4.89 10.60 1.23
C TYR A 57 4.38 11.13 2.58
N LEU A 58 3.32 10.54 3.13
CA LEU A 58 2.83 10.88 4.47
C LEU A 58 3.91 10.63 5.53
N GLY A 59 4.62 9.50 5.42
CA GLY A 59 5.77 9.13 6.24
C GLY A 59 6.82 10.24 6.28
N THR A 60 7.20 10.80 5.12
CA THR A 60 8.18 11.90 5.06
C THR A 60 7.73 13.18 5.77
N LYS A 61 6.41 13.44 5.86
CA LYS A 61 5.86 14.62 6.55
C LYS A 61 5.75 14.41 8.05
N VAL A 62 5.43 13.18 8.48
CA VAL A 62 5.21 12.83 9.89
C VAL A 62 6.45 12.23 10.55
N HIS A 63 7.56 12.12 9.80
CA HIS A 63 8.83 11.62 10.30
C HIS A 63 9.26 12.43 11.54
N PRO A 64 9.55 11.79 12.69
CA PRO A 64 9.86 12.49 13.93
C PRO A 64 11.13 13.33 13.88
N GLY A 65 12.10 12.96 13.04
CA GLY A 65 13.38 13.68 12.86
C GLY A 65 13.38 14.62 11.65
N ARG A 66 12.22 15.16 11.25
CA ARG A 66 12.13 16.19 10.20
C ARG A 66 12.48 17.59 10.73
N ASP A 67 12.29 17.78 12.03
CA ASP A 67 12.44 19.07 12.72
C ASP A 67 13.71 19.07 13.63
N GLU A 68 14.58 18.07 13.50
CA GLU A 68 15.94 17.99 14.06
C GLU A 68 16.96 18.42 13.00
#